data_AF-A0A7L8W6W5-F1
#
_entry.id   AF-A0A7L8W6W5-F1
#
_cell.length_a   1.000
_cell.length_b   1.000
_cell.length_c   1.000
_cell.angle_alpha   90.00
_cell.angle_beta   90.00
_cell.angle_gamma   90.00
#
_symmetry.space_group_name_H-M   'P 1'
#
loop_
_entity.id
_entity.type
_entity.pdbx_description
1 polymer ?
#
loop_
_entity_poly.entity_id
_entity_poly.type
_entity_poly.pdbx_seq_one_letter_code
_entity_poly.pdbx_strand_id
1 'polypeptide(L)' 'MAIAKKCDRCSEFYDVYNENDDPKNINSLIPANADKYNKYYTQKIINLCPDCKDSFFNWLKKG' A
#
# COMPACT_ATOMS: atom_id res chain seq x y z
N MET A 1 21.59 3.19 -7.83
CA MET A 1 20.66 2.93 -8.95
C MET A 1 19.27 3.23 -8.41
N ALA A 2 18.53 4.18 -8.99
CA ALA A 2 17.15 4.40 -8.59
C ALA A 2 16.30 3.22 -9.08
N ILE A 3 15.64 2.52 -8.16
CA ILE A 3 14.68 1.48 -8.51
C ILE A 3 13.32 2.15 -8.65
N ALA A 4 12.76 2.13 -9.84
CA ALA A 4 11.39 2.59 -10.07
C ALA A 4 10.41 1.41 -9.89
N LYS A 5 9.34 1.63 -9.12
CA LYS A 5 8.21 0.68 -8.99
C LYS A 5 7.00 1.22 -9.73
N LYS A 6 6.12 0.30 -10.17
CA LYS A 6 4.83 0.65 -10.76
C LYS A 6 3.76 0.63 -9.67
N CYS A 7 2.93 1.68 -9.63
CA CYS A 7 1.78 1.76 -8.72
C CYS A 7 0.66 0.85 -9.22
N ASP A 8 0.17 -0.04 -8.38
CA ASP A 8 -0.91 -0.99 -8.73
C ASP A 8 -2.29 -0.29 -8.86
N ARG A 9 -2.43 0.94 -8.33
CA ARG A 9 -3.68 1.73 -8.41
C ARG A 9 -3.74 2.66 -9.63
N CYS A 10 -2.75 3.54 -9.81
CA CYS A 10 -2.77 4.54 -10.88
C CYS A 10 -1.90 4.16 -12.09
N SER A 11 -1.17 3.05 -12.04
CA SER A 11 -0.23 2.59 -13.07
C SER A 11 0.98 3.49 -13.33
N GLU A 12 1.16 4.59 -12.60
CA GLU A 12 2.34 5.45 -12.70
C GLU A 12 3.58 4.79 -12.08
N PHE A 13 4.75 5.16 -12.61
CA PHE A 13 6.02 4.78 -12.03
C PHE A 13 6.43 5.78 -10.95
N TYR A 14 7.02 5.29 -9.86
CA TYR A 14 7.47 6.10 -8.75
C TYR A 14 8.76 5.52 -8.15
N ASP A 15 9.58 6.38 -7.57
CA ASP A 15 10.79 5.96 -6.87
C ASP A 15 10.44 5.21 -5.58
N VAL A 16 11.25 4.21 -5.23
CA VAL A 16 11.09 3.53 -3.93
C VAL A 16 11.33 4.55 -2.81
N TYR A 17 10.30 4.78 -1.99
CA TYR A 17 10.32 5.74 -0.88
C TYR A 17 10.33 5.09 0.51
N ASN A 18 10.39 3.76 0.58
CA ASN A 18 10.64 3.02 1.81
C ASN A 18 11.68 1.93 1.52
N GLU A 19 12.96 2.26 1.75
CA GLU A 19 14.10 1.38 1.47
C GLU A 19 14.58 0.59 2.70
N ASN A 20 14.28 1.07 3.92
CA ASN A 20 14.85 0.56 5.18
C ASN A 20 13.81 -0.12 6.08
N ASP A 21 12.73 -0.66 5.51
CA ASP A 21 11.63 -1.26 6.26
C ASP A 21 11.09 -0.35 7.38
N ASP A 22 10.90 0.93 7.07
CA ASP A 22 10.40 1.91 8.04
C ASP A 22 8.89 1.72 8.23
N PRO A 23 8.42 1.34 9.43
CA PRO A 23 7.00 1.10 9.70
C PRO A 23 6.15 2.37 9.58
N LYS A 24 6.75 3.56 9.59
CA LYS A 24 6.04 4.84 9.42
C LYS A 24 5.80 5.18 7.95
N ASN A 25 6.56 4.58 7.04
CA ASN A 25 6.49 4.84 5.60
C ASN A 25 5.76 3.70 4.88
N ILE A 26 4.47 3.55 5.17
CA ILE A 26 3.62 2.55 4.51
C ILE A 26 3.70 2.75 2.99
N ASN A 27 4.06 1.72 2.23
CA ASN A 27 4.23 1.82 0.77
C ASN A 27 3.31 0.88 -0.02
N SER A 28 2.54 0.05 0.69
CA SER A 28 1.72 -1.00 0.12
C SER A 28 0.59 -1.37 1.06
N LEU A 29 -0.41 -2.05 0.51
CA LEU A 29 -1.54 -2.63 1.24
C LEU A 29 -1.54 -4.14 1.06
N ILE A 30 -1.90 -4.87 2.11
CA ILE A 30 -2.19 -6.30 2.05
C ILE A 30 -3.68 -6.44 2.39
N PRO A 31 -4.56 -6.55 1.38
CA PRO A 31 -5.96 -6.84 1.66
C PRO A 31 -6.10 -8.25 2.24
N ALA A 32 -7.06 -8.41 3.15
CA ALA A 32 -7.41 -9.70 3.70
C ALA A 32 -8.93 -9.88 3.66
N ASN A 33 -9.40 -11.07 3.32
CA ASN A 33 -10.79 -11.43 3.56
C ASN A 33 -10.91 -11.94 4.99
N ALA A 34 -12.00 -11.62 5.69
CA ALA A 34 -12.30 -12.13 7.02
C ALA A 34 -13.64 -12.87 6.98
N ASP A 35 -13.69 -14.06 7.59
CA ASP A 35 -14.95 -14.75 7.85
C ASP A 35 -15.67 -14.19 9.08
N LYS A 36 -16.82 -14.76 9.43
CA LYS A 36 -17.61 -14.36 10.61
C LYS A 36 -16.89 -14.50 11.96
N TYR A 37 -15.77 -15.23 12.01
CA TYR A 37 -14.91 -15.40 13.18
C TYR A 37 -13.61 -14.58 13.09
N ASN A 38 -13.50 -13.68 12.10
CA ASN A 38 -12.28 -12.96 11.76
C ASN A 38 -11.09 -13.87 11.40
N LYS A 39 -11.34 -15.12 11.00
CA LYS A 39 -10.30 -15.93 10.36
C LYS A 39 -10.06 -15.35 8.97
N TYR A 40 -8.80 -15.06 8.66
CA TYR A 40 -8.47 -14.33 7.45
C TYR A 40 -7.44 -15.03 6.57
N TYR A 41 -7.51 -14.74 5.28
CA TYR A 41 -6.46 -15.04 4.32
C TYR A 41 -5.98 -13.73 3.70
N THR A 42 -4.66 -13.56 3.66
CA THR A 42 -4.05 -12.41 2.98
C THR A 42 -4.08 -12.63 1.48
N GLN A 43 -4.30 -11.54 0.76
CA GLN A 43 -4.29 -11.48 -0.69
C GLN A 43 -2.95 -10.90 -1.17
N LYS A 44 -2.79 -10.77 -2.50
CA LYS A 44 -1.59 -10.19 -3.10
C LYS A 44 -1.32 -8.77 -2.59
N ILE A 45 -0.04 -8.44 -2.37
CA ILE A 45 0.42 -7.09 -2.03
C ILE A 45 0.03 -6.11 -3.15
N ILE A 46 -0.54 -4.97 -2.77
CA ILE A 46 -0.87 -3.84 -3.64
C ILE A 46 0.13 -2.71 -3.34
N ASN A 47 1.00 -2.40 -4.28
CA ASN A 47 1.99 -1.34 -4.17
C ASN A 47 1.37 0.01 -4.54
N LEU A 48 1.62 1.03 -3.72
CA LEU A 48 1.07 2.38 -3.92
C LEU A 48 2.19 3.41 -4.11
N CYS A 49 2.02 4.31 -5.06
CA CYS A 49 2.78 5.56 -5.09
C CYS A 49 2.39 6.46 -3.90
N PRO A 50 3.22 7.46 -3.54
CA PRO A 50 2.95 8.36 -2.42
C PRO A 50 1.55 8.99 -2.47
N ASP A 51 1.13 9.49 -3.64
CA ASP A 51 -0.17 10.14 -3.80
C ASP A 51 -1.35 9.19 -3.58
N CYS A 52 -1.27 7.98 -4.13
CA CYS A 52 -2.30 6.96 -3.94
C CYS A 52 -2.38 6.48 -2.49
N LYS A 53 -1.22 6.35 -1.82
CA LYS A 53 -1.11 6.02 -0.40
C LYS A 53 -1.74 7.12 0.45
N ASP A 54 -1.33 8.38 0.28
CA ASP A 54 -1.83 9.51 1.07
C ASP A 54 -3.34 9.73 0.83
N SER A 55 -3.80 9.64 -0.43
CA SER A 55 -5.22 9.67 -0.77
C SER A 55 -6.02 8.60 -0.02
N PHE A 56 -5.53 7.36 0.02
CA PHE A 56 -6.19 6.26 0.71
C PHE A 56 -6.24 6.46 2.23
N PHE A 57 -5.11 6.80 2.87
CA PHE A 57 -5.07 7.02 4.32
C PHE A 57 -5.87 8.25 4.76
N ASN A 58 -5.89 9.30 3.95
CA ASN A 58 -6.72 10.46 4.21
C ASN A 58 -8.21 10.12 4.16
N TRP A 59 -8.63 9.28 3.20
CA TRP A 59 -9.99 8.76 3.17
C TRP A 59 -10.28 7.89 4.39
N LEU A 60 -9.39 6.96 4.73
CA LEU A 60 -9.56 6.04 5.87
C LEU A 60 -9.66 6.75 7.22
N LYS A 61 -8.85 7.79 7.45
CA LYS A 61 -8.84 8.57 8.71
C LYS A 61 -10.03 9.52 8.86
N LYS A 62 -10.67 9.91 7.75
CA LYS A 62 -11.83 10.81 7.74
C LYS A 62 -13.16 10.08 7.94
N GLY A 63 -13.13 8.76 8.13
CA GLY A 63 -14.30 7.93 8.40
C GLY A 63 -14.95 8.20 9.75
#